data_AF-A0A2V7M5K2-F1
#
_entry.id   AF-A0A2V7M5K2-F1
#
_cell.length_a   1.000
_cell.length_b   1.000
_cell.length_c   1.000
_cell.angle_alpha   90.00
_cell.angle_beta   90.00
_cell.angle_gamma   90.00
#
_symmetry.space_group_name_H-M   'P 1'
#
loop_
_entity.id
_entity.type
_entity.pdbx_description
1 polymer ?
#
loop_
_entity_poly.entity_id
_entity_poly.type
_entity_poly.pdbx_seq_one_letter_code
_entity_poly.pdbx_strand_id
1 'polypeptide(L)'
;MTIFLFATACLLTAQAPGPNLTPRDSAFHALNRLAYGARPAEADSVARIGVMRWIERQLDPDHVPDPRLRDRERAFKILDYDRADLAGRYREAIRERQRMQREAAAAGDTMRPPGAGPMREFRELGGELQQLAIMRAAVS
;
A
#
# COMPACT_ATOMS: atom_id res chain seq x y z
N MET A 1 29.82 -9.89 41.29
CA MET A 1 29.43 -11.32 41.36
C MET A 1 29.20 -11.80 39.94
N THR A 2 30.16 -12.60 39.43
CA THR A 2 30.06 -13.57 38.34
C THR A 2 29.53 -13.15 36.95
N ILE A 3 30.51 -13.05 36.04
CA ILE A 3 30.47 -13.13 34.57
C ILE A 3 29.76 -14.42 34.10
N PHE A 4 28.89 -14.34 33.10
CA PHE A 4 28.60 -15.47 32.21
C PHE A 4 28.90 -15.10 30.77
N LEU A 5 30.03 -15.63 30.32
CA LEU A 5 30.56 -15.59 28.98
C LEU A 5 29.92 -16.77 28.21
N PHE A 6 28.91 -16.50 27.37
CA PHE A 6 28.49 -17.47 26.35
C PHE A 6 29.12 -17.06 25.03
N ALA A 7 30.25 -17.69 24.72
CA ALA A 7 30.92 -17.60 23.43
C ALA A 7 30.01 -18.20 22.35
N THR A 8 29.27 -17.35 21.65
CA THR A 8 28.58 -17.71 20.42
C THR A 8 29.64 -17.87 19.33
N ALA A 9 30.00 -19.11 19.04
CA ALA A 9 30.83 -19.44 17.89
C ALA A 9 30.05 -19.07 16.61
N CYS A 10 30.36 -17.90 16.08
CA CYS A 10 29.89 -17.45 14.79
C CYS A 10 30.53 -18.36 13.74
N LEU A 11 29.74 -19.26 13.14
CA LEU A 11 30.14 -19.96 11.92
C LEU A 11 30.34 -18.90 10.83
N LEU A 12 31.59 -18.51 10.65
CA LEU A 12 32.01 -17.64 9.56
C LEU A 12 31.93 -18.48 8.28
N THR A 13 30.79 -18.41 7.59
CA THR A 13 30.69 -18.92 6.22
C THR A 13 31.65 -18.11 5.37
N ALA A 14 32.76 -18.73 4.97
CA ALA A 14 33.69 -18.15 4.01
C ALA A 14 32.92 -17.95 2.69
N GLN A 15 32.48 -16.73 2.42
CA GLN A 15 31.96 -16.36 1.11
C GLN A 15 33.15 -16.39 0.15
N ALA A 16 33.22 -17.43 -0.68
CA ALA A 16 34.17 -17.47 -1.79
C ALA A 16 33.98 -16.20 -2.63
N PRO A 17 35.07 -15.53 -3.07
CA PRO A 17 34.95 -14.38 -3.95
C PRO A 17 34.21 -14.83 -5.21
N GLY A 18 33.01 -14.31 -5.40
CA GLY A 18 32.21 -14.57 -6.60
C GLY A 18 32.99 -14.13 -7.85
N PRO A 19 32.65 -14.68 -9.03
CA PRO A 19 33.25 -14.21 -10.27
C PRO A 19 33.15 -12.68 -10.37
N ASN A 20 34.21 -12.02 -10.85
CA ASN A 20 34.18 -10.60 -11.15
C ASN A 20 33.20 -10.35 -12.31
N LEU A 21 31.92 -10.17 -11.98
CA LEU A 21 30.88 -9.89 -12.96
C LEU A 21 31.08 -8.48 -13.52
N THR A 22 30.93 -8.33 -14.84
CA THR A 22 30.88 -6.99 -15.41
C THR A 22 29.63 -6.25 -14.90
N PRO A 23 29.58 -4.91 -14.98
CA PRO A 23 28.36 -4.17 -14.62
C PRO A 23 27.13 -4.65 -15.41
N ARG A 24 27.34 -5.07 -16.65
CA ARG A 24 26.30 -5.62 -17.53
C ARG A 24 25.86 -7.01 -17.10
N ASP A 25 26.79 -7.90 -16.73
CA ASP A 25 26.44 -9.23 -16.21
C ASP A 25 25.68 -9.12 -14.88
N SER A 26 26.10 -8.19 -14.02
CA SER A 26 25.41 -7.89 -12.77
C SER A 26 24.00 -7.37 -13.03
N ALA A 27 23.82 -6.50 -14.04
CA ALA A 27 22.50 -6.01 -14.44
C ALA A 27 21.61 -7.12 -14.99
N PHE A 28 22.14 -7.99 -15.86
CA PHE A 28 21.43 -9.18 -16.34
C PHE A 28 21.00 -10.08 -15.19
N HIS A 29 21.91 -10.33 -14.24
CA HIS A 29 21.61 -11.16 -13.08
C HIS A 29 20.49 -10.54 -12.23
N ALA A 30 20.59 -9.25 -11.92
CA ALA A 30 19.59 -8.54 -11.12
C ALA A 30 18.22 -8.53 -11.81
N LEU A 31 18.15 -8.19 -13.10
CA LEU A 31 16.90 -8.17 -13.87
C LEU A 31 16.24 -9.56 -13.97
N ASN A 32 17.03 -10.63 -14.08
CA ASN A 32 16.50 -12.00 -14.07
C ASN A 32 15.99 -12.46 -12.70
N ARG A 33 16.39 -11.80 -11.61
CA ARG A 33 16.01 -12.19 -10.24
C ARG A 33 14.95 -11.28 -9.63
N LEU A 34 14.95 -10.02 -10.02
CA LEU A 34 14.15 -8.96 -9.40
C LEU A 34 13.13 -8.35 -10.37
N ALA A 35 13.20 -8.68 -11.66
CA ALA A 35 12.24 -8.25 -12.67
C ALA A 35 11.75 -9.45 -13.50
N TYR A 36 10.94 -9.18 -14.53
CA TYR A 36 10.36 -10.20 -15.41
C TYR A 36 11.34 -10.76 -16.47
N GLY A 37 12.65 -10.69 -16.19
CA GLY A 37 13.71 -11.11 -17.10
C GLY A 37 14.41 -9.95 -17.81
N ALA A 38 15.71 -10.12 -18.06
CA ALA A 38 16.56 -9.08 -18.62
C ALA A 38 16.38 -8.91 -20.14
N ARG A 39 15.89 -7.74 -20.58
CA ARG A 39 15.99 -7.33 -21.98
C ARG A 39 17.38 -6.72 -22.24
N PRO A 40 18.02 -6.95 -23.41
CA PRO A 40 19.37 -6.43 -23.68
C PRO A 40 19.53 -4.93 -23.43
N ALA A 41 18.61 -4.10 -23.94
CA ALA A 41 18.64 -2.64 -23.77
C ALA A 41 18.40 -2.19 -22.32
N GLU A 42 17.67 -2.99 -21.54
CA GLU A 42 17.39 -2.71 -20.14
C GLU A 42 18.61 -3.03 -19.27
N ALA A 43 19.28 -4.15 -19.54
CA ALA A 43 20.54 -4.49 -18.88
C ALA A 43 21.61 -3.41 -19.11
N ASP A 44 21.69 -2.85 -20.31
CA ASP A 44 22.60 -1.73 -20.61
C ASP A 44 22.24 -0.47 -19.80
N SER A 45 20.94 -0.22 -19.61
CA SER A 45 20.46 0.94 -18.85
C SER A 45 20.68 0.79 -17.35
N VAL A 46 20.43 -0.40 -16.80
CA VAL A 46 20.73 -0.73 -15.41
C VAL A 46 22.24 -0.70 -15.16
N ALA A 47 23.05 -1.23 -16.07
CA ALA A 47 24.51 -1.21 -15.96
C ALA A 47 25.07 0.22 -15.92
N ARG A 48 24.51 1.14 -16.73
CA ARG A 48 24.92 2.55 -16.77
C ARG A 48 24.61 3.29 -15.47
N ILE A 49 23.49 2.97 -14.84
CA ILE A 49 23.05 3.58 -13.59
C ILE A 49 23.73 2.92 -12.37
N GLY A 50 24.10 1.65 -12.49
CA GLY A 50 24.55 0.80 -11.41
C GLY A 50 23.39 -0.03 -10.83
N VAL A 51 23.65 -1.32 -10.63
CA VAL A 51 22.64 -2.30 -10.15
C VAL A 51 22.07 -1.90 -8.79
N MET A 52 22.92 -1.54 -7.82
CA MET A 52 22.47 -1.19 -6.48
C MET A 52 21.54 0.03 -6.49
N ARG A 53 21.90 1.08 -7.22
CA ARG A 53 21.05 2.26 -7.38
C ARG A 53 19.73 1.93 -8.09
N TRP A 54 19.75 1.01 -9.07
CA TRP A 54 18.52 0.55 -9.69
C TRP A 54 17.62 -0.20 -8.69
N ILE A 55 18.19 -1.09 -7.86
CA ILE A 55 17.46 -1.80 -6.79
C ILE A 55 16.86 -0.83 -5.79
N GLU A 56 17.63 0.14 -5.30
CA GLU A 56 17.16 1.16 -4.36
C GLU A 56 15.93 1.90 -4.89
N ARG A 57 15.92 2.26 -6.18
CA ARG A 57 14.74 2.87 -6.81
C ARG A 57 13.53 1.95 -6.92
N GLN A 58 13.71 0.63 -6.98
CA GLN A 58 12.58 -0.30 -6.95
C GLN A 58 11.96 -0.42 -5.56
N LEU A 59 12.72 -0.08 -4.51
CA LEU A 59 12.26 -0.13 -3.12
C LEU A 59 11.65 1.19 -2.63
N ASP A 60 11.57 2.19 -3.51
CA ASP A 60 11.02 3.52 -3.23
C ASP A 60 9.86 3.86 -4.18
N PRO A 61 8.69 3.22 -3.97
CA PRO A 61 7.55 3.33 -4.89
C PRO A 61 6.96 4.76 -4.95
N ASP A 62 7.10 5.54 -3.87
CA ASP A 62 6.58 6.91 -3.81
C ASP A 62 7.28 7.85 -4.81
N HIS A 63 8.47 7.47 -5.29
CA HIS A 63 9.26 8.24 -6.25
C HIS A 63 9.10 7.75 -7.70
N VAL A 64 8.19 6.80 -7.97
CA VAL A 64 7.86 6.34 -9.32
C VAL A 64 6.56 7.02 -9.79
N PRO A 65 6.62 8.02 -10.69
CA PRO A 65 5.42 8.75 -11.08
C PRO A 65 4.48 7.88 -11.92
N ASP A 66 3.25 7.67 -11.45
CA ASP A 66 2.15 7.11 -12.25
C ASP A 66 1.02 8.14 -12.39
N PRO A 67 1.09 9.05 -13.37
CA PRO A 67 0.05 10.06 -13.57
C PRO A 67 -1.29 9.45 -13.97
N ARG A 68 -1.31 8.33 -14.69
CA ARG A 68 -2.56 7.70 -15.15
C ARG A 68 -3.33 7.10 -13.99
N LEU A 69 -2.64 6.45 -13.06
CA LEU A 69 -3.24 5.97 -11.82
C LEU A 69 -3.76 7.14 -11.00
N ARG A 70 -2.91 8.16 -10.76
CA ARG A 70 -3.29 9.35 -9.98
C ARG A 70 -4.54 10.06 -10.53
N ASP A 71 -4.71 10.09 -11.84
CA ASP A 71 -5.89 10.71 -12.47
C ASP A 71 -7.17 9.92 -12.18
N ARG A 72 -7.10 8.58 -12.15
CA ARG A 72 -8.23 7.72 -11.81
C ARG A 72 -8.56 7.75 -10.32
N GLU A 73 -7.55 7.84 -9.47
CA GLU A 73 -7.73 7.90 -8.01
C GLU A 73 -8.48 9.13 -7.54
N ARG A 74 -8.33 10.26 -8.23
CA ARG A 74 -9.07 11.50 -7.93
C ARG A 74 -10.59 11.37 -8.07
N ALA A 75 -11.09 10.28 -8.65
CA ALA A 75 -12.53 10.01 -8.69
C ALA A 75 -13.09 9.41 -7.39
N PHE A 76 -12.24 8.97 -6.46
CA PHE A 76 -12.65 8.28 -5.22
C PHE A 76 -12.52 9.19 -4.00
N LYS A 77 -13.66 9.56 -3.42
CA LYS A 77 -13.76 10.48 -2.29
C LYS A 77 -13.17 9.91 -1.02
N ILE A 78 -13.14 8.58 -0.86
CA ILE A 78 -12.51 7.93 0.29
C ILE A 78 -11.02 8.31 0.47
N LEU A 79 -10.32 8.66 -0.61
CA LEU A 79 -8.92 9.07 -0.57
C LEU A 79 -8.70 10.51 -0.09
N ASP A 80 -9.76 11.33 -0.06
CA ASP A 80 -9.68 12.70 0.47
C ASP A 80 -9.64 12.73 2.00
N TYR A 81 -9.97 11.60 2.64
CA TYR A 81 -10.07 11.51 4.08
C TYR A 81 -8.88 10.77 4.69
N ASP A 82 -8.27 11.39 5.69
CA ASP A 82 -7.35 10.69 6.56
C ASP A 82 -8.09 9.79 7.57
N ARG A 83 -7.32 8.95 8.26
CA ARG A 83 -7.83 8.02 9.26
C ARG A 83 -8.58 8.73 10.40
N ALA A 84 -8.11 9.89 10.84
CA ALA A 84 -8.66 10.62 11.96
C ALA A 84 -10.00 11.27 11.58
N ASP A 85 -10.11 11.84 10.36
CA ASP A 85 -11.35 12.41 9.84
C ASP A 85 -12.43 11.33 9.70
N LEU A 86 -12.10 10.19 9.07
CA LEU A 86 -13.04 9.05 8.98
C LEU A 86 -13.53 8.59 10.35
N ALA A 87 -12.63 8.48 11.34
CA ALA A 87 -13.00 8.11 12.70
C ALA A 87 -13.85 9.16 13.42
N GLY A 88 -13.63 10.46 13.14
CA GLY A 88 -14.45 11.57 13.61
C GLY A 88 -15.87 11.48 13.07
N ARG A 89 -15.99 11.47 11.74
CA ARG A 89 -17.26 11.33 11.01
C ARG A 89 -18.04 10.10 11.44
N TYR A 90 -17.36 8.97 11.65
CA TYR A 90 -18.03 7.72 12.06
C TYR A 90 -18.65 7.86 13.45
N ARG A 91 -17.91 8.44 14.40
CA ARG A 91 -18.45 8.71 15.75
C ARG A 91 -19.66 9.64 15.69
N GLU A 92 -19.63 10.65 14.83
CA GLU A 92 -20.77 11.56 14.62
C GLU A 92 -21.99 10.83 14.08
N ALA A 93 -21.82 10.03 13.01
CA ALA A 93 -22.90 9.25 12.42
C ALA A 93 -23.54 8.27 13.42
N ILE A 94 -22.73 7.63 14.28
CA ILE A 94 -23.23 6.75 15.34
C ILE A 94 -24.03 7.54 16.39
N ARG A 95 -23.54 8.71 16.83
CA ARG A 95 -24.28 9.56 17.78
C ARG A 95 -25.61 10.03 17.20
N GLU A 96 -25.63 10.46 15.95
CA GLU A 96 -26.84 10.93 15.27
C GLU A 96 -27.86 9.80 15.11
N ARG A 97 -27.40 8.59 14.74
CA ARG A 97 -28.24 7.40 14.67
C ARG A 97 -28.89 7.08 16.01
N GLN A 98 -28.13 7.14 17.10
CA GLN A 98 -28.67 6.93 18.45
C GLN A 98 -29.70 7.98 18.84
N ARG A 99 -29.46 9.26 18.51
CA ARG A 99 -30.43 10.34 18.77
C ARG A 99 -31.75 10.09 18.05
N MET A 100 -31.69 9.80 16.76
CA MET A 100 -32.88 9.47 15.97
C MET A 100 -33.61 8.23 16.45
N GLN A 101 -32.90 7.19 16.89
CA GLN A 101 -33.53 5.99 17.45
C GLN A 101 -34.32 6.30 18.74
N ARG A 102 -33.80 7.19 19.58
CA ARG A 102 -34.51 7.64 20.79
C ARG A 102 -35.75 8.47 20.46
N GLU A 103 -35.61 9.39 19.50
CA GLU A 103 -36.73 10.23 19.02
C GLU A 103 -37.83 9.38 18.38
N ALA A 104 -37.47 8.41 17.52
CA ALA A 104 -38.42 7.49 16.89
C ALA A 104 -39.13 6.60 17.91
N ALA A 105 -38.39 6.08 18.91
CA ALA A 105 -38.98 5.29 19.99
C ALA A 105 -39.96 6.12 20.84
N ALA A 106 -39.70 7.41 21.05
CA ALA A 106 -40.60 8.32 21.74
C ALA A 106 -41.83 8.70 20.89
N ALA A 107 -41.67 8.80 19.57
CA ALA A 107 -42.73 9.14 18.63
C ALA A 107 -43.64 7.95 18.24
N GLY A 108 -43.26 6.72 18.58
CA GLY A 108 -44.00 5.50 18.19
C GLY A 108 -43.92 5.18 16.69
N ASP A 109 -43.02 5.83 15.94
CA ASP A 109 -42.86 5.66 14.51
C ASP A 109 -41.87 4.52 14.21
N THR A 110 -42.40 3.43 13.66
CA THR A 110 -41.62 2.21 13.35
C THR A 110 -41.18 2.13 11.88
N MET A 111 -41.60 3.08 11.02
CA MET A 111 -41.40 2.96 9.57
C MET A 111 -40.31 3.90 9.04
N ARG A 112 -39.04 3.54 9.26
CA ARG A 112 -37.89 4.22 8.62
C ARG A 112 -37.42 3.41 7.40
N PRO A 113 -37.31 4.01 6.19
CA PRO A 113 -36.87 3.28 5.01
C PRO A 113 -35.42 2.77 5.19
N PRO A 114 -35.15 1.49 4.85
CA PRO A 114 -33.81 0.93 4.90
C PRO A 114 -32.91 1.71 3.94
N GLY A 115 -31.85 2.32 4.45
CA GLY A 115 -30.94 3.13 3.63
C GLY A 115 -30.84 4.59 4.02
N ALA A 116 -31.91 5.17 4.56
CA ALA A 116 -31.94 6.58 4.93
C ALA A 116 -31.48 6.77 6.39
N GLY A 117 -30.21 7.11 6.58
CA GLY A 117 -29.68 7.44 7.90
C GLY A 117 -28.21 7.87 7.86
N PRO A 118 -27.64 8.26 9.00
CA PRO A 118 -26.28 8.82 9.11
C PRO A 118 -25.19 7.87 8.60
N MET A 119 -25.49 6.57 8.58
CA MET A 119 -24.61 5.51 8.07
C MET A 119 -24.64 5.36 6.55
N ARG A 120 -25.30 6.25 5.81
CA ARG A 120 -25.33 6.21 4.33
C ARG A 120 -23.96 6.48 3.74
N GLU A 121 -23.30 7.56 4.17
CA GLU A 121 -21.97 7.96 3.71
C GLU A 121 -20.97 6.80 3.86
N PHE A 122 -20.93 6.14 5.02
CA PHE A 122 -20.01 5.02 5.25
C PHE A 122 -20.26 3.79 4.37
N ARG A 123 -21.50 3.56 3.93
CA ARG A 123 -21.81 2.49 2.98
C ARG A 123 -21.35 2.85 1.57
N GLU A 124 -21.51 4.11 1.18
CA GLU A 124 -21.01 4.62 -0.10
C GLU A 124 -19.47 4.55 -0.13
N LEU A 125 -18.80 5.07 0.90
CA LEU A 125 -17.34 5.00 1.05
C LEU A 125 -16.83 3.55 1.09
N GLY A 126 -17.55 2.65 1.77
CA GLY A 126 -17.21 1.21 1.77
C GLY A 126 -17.26 0.59 0.38
N GLY A 127 -18.23 0.98 -0.45
CA GLY A 127 -18.32 0.57 -1.86
C GLY A 127 -17.19 1.18 -2.71
N GLU A 128 -16.87 2.46 -2.50
CA GLU A 128 -15.75 3.12 -3.16
C GLU A 128 -14.43 2.42 -2.89
N LEU A 129 -14.18 1.96 -1.65
CA LEU A 129 -12.95 1.23 -1.31
C LEU A 129 -12.77 -0.04 -2.14
N GLN A 130 -13.85 -0.80 -2.35
CA GLN A 130 -13.82 -2.02 -3.16
C GLN A 130 -13.55 -1.69 -4.62
N GLN A 131 -14.22 -0.67 -5.16
CA GLN A 131 -14.02 -0.20 -6.52
C GLN A 131 -12.59 0.32 -6.74
N LEU A 132 -12.06 1.08 -5.79
CA LEU A 132 -10.70 1.59 -5.81
C LEU A 132 -9.68 0.44 -5.81
N ALA A 133 -9.89 -0.59 -4.99
CA ALA A 133 -9.01 -1.75 -4.95
C ALA A 133 -8.99 -2.50 -6.30
N ILE A 134 -10.16 -2.70 -6.92
CA ILE A 134 -10.26 -3.30 -8.26
C ILE A 134 -9.59 -2.39 -9.31
N MET A 135 -9.82 -1.08 -9.23
CA MET A 135 -9.22 -0.11 -10.15
C MET A 135 -7.70 -0.13 -10.07
N ARG A 136 -7.12 -0.12 -8.86
CA ARG A 136 -5.68 -0.26 -8.65
C ARG A 136 -5.17 -1.58 -9.22
N ALA A 137 -5.81 -2.71 -8.93
CA ALA A 137 -5.39 -4.01 -9.44
C ALA A 137 -5.46 -4.14 -10.97
N ALA A 138 -6.32 -3.35 -11.65
CA ALA A 138 -6.45 -3.36 -13.10
C ALA A 138 -5.49 -2.39 -13.82
N VAL A 139 -4.87 -1.47 -13.09
CA VAL A 139 -4.01 -0.39 -13.63
C VAL A 139 -2.55 -0.57 -13.25
N SER A 140 -2.28 -1.09 -12.05
CA SER A 140 -0.96 -1.54 -11.59
C SER A 140 -0.55 -2.87 -12.23
#